data_AF-A0A9P8TR09-F1
#
_entry.id   AF-A0A9P8TR09-F1
#
_cell.length_a   1.000
_cell.length_b   1.000
_cell.length_c   1.000
_cell.angle_alpha   90.00
_cell.angle_beta   90.00
_cell.angle_gamma   90.00
#
_symmetry.space_group_name_H-M   'P 1'
#
loop_
_entity.id
_entity.type
_entity.pdbx_description
1 polymer ?
#
loop_
_entity_poly.entity_id
_entity_poly.type
_entity_poly.pdbx_seq_one_letter_code
_entity_poly.pdbx_strand_id
1 'polypeptide(L)'
;MSVLPAPTLTKSPSEQVHLNRITNKSSNQRASLAADDEYTVQSGGLINDTNEIATQLVLKNIKINKSRPRFKEGVPRSSFAPGKKECVDSILDRYTKTDDSPFMGVFVVFWVGVFSIVFNYVVHYYLDKGFKSELGELFFRDIFKIALNDLIMYLSIYFTFFVQILVKRGWIKWETTGWIVTSVYEVGYLVFFVDFIERQDYPWIGKIFLFLHSLVLLMKMHSYGFYNGYLWSIHNELKFSRGFQKKIELSQTEQTSDLAKTIEDSIAFCQFELDTQSTQTPFPSNISLANFFSYTMFPTLVYQIEYPRTDKIRWSYVAEKVMAIFGVIFLMFIVAQNSLYPLACEMIQLKDTPFSVSIRRFPILLMDFIPNFLLIFFLDFYLIWDAILNCLAELTMFGDREFYGPWWNCITWEDFSRLWNIPVHKFLLRHVYHSSISAFHLNKTQATLFTFLFSSVIHELTMYVLFGKFRGYIFFFQMFQLPLIYIAKLSFFKERKLLGNIQFWLGIMLGPALVASLYLTF
;
A
#
# COMPACT_ATOMS: atom_id res chain seq x y z
N MET A 1 -23.62 -54.78 -31.81
CA MET A 1 -24.89 -54.04 -31.60
C MET A 1 -24.59 -52.56 -31.71
N SER A 2 -25.10 -51.96 -32.79
CA SER A 2 -25.26 -50.54 -33.12
C SER A 2 -24.61 -49.46 -32.24
N VAL A 3 -23.60 -48.81 -32.83
CA VAL A 3 -23.11 -47.46 -32.48
C VAL A 3 -24.22 -46.45 -32.79
N LEU A 4 -24.69 -45.73 -31.79
CA LEU A 4 -25.55 -44.54 -31.96
C LEU A 4 -24.67 -43.29 -32.06
N PRO A 5 -24.91 -42.39 -33.04
CA PRO A 5 -24.11 -41.19 -33.22
C PRO A 5 -24.50 -40.10 -32.21
N ALA A 6 -23.50 -39.35 -31.73
CA ALA A 6 -23.70 -38.19 -30.88
C ALA A 6 -24.45 -37.06 -31.62
N PRO A 7 -25.28 -36.26 -30.93
CA PRO A 7 -26.07 -35.21 -31.55
C PRO A 7 -25.19 -34.04 -31.99
N THR A 8 -25.34 -33.64 -33.25
CA THR A 8 -24.74 -32.45 -33.85
C THR A 8 -25.43 -31.20 -33.29
N LEU A 9 -24.79 -30.53 -32.34
CA LEU A 9 -25.19 -29.18 -31.91
C LEU A 9 -24.84 -28.18 -33.02
N THR A 10 -25.84 -27.81 -33.82
CA THR A 10 -25.77 -26.65 -34.71
C THR A 10 -25.73 -25.38 -33.87
N LYS A 11 -24.55 -24.74 -33.83
CA LYS A 11 -24.35 -23.46 -33.14
C LYS A 11 -25.17 -22.36 -33.81
N SER A 12 -25.76 -21.49 -33.00
CA SER A 12 -26.58 -20.39 -33.48
C SER A 12 -25.75 -19.35 -34.25
N PRO A 13 -26.36 -18.55 -35.16
CA PRO A 13 -25.64 -17.57 -35.98
C PRO A 13 -24.86 -16.53 -35.19
N SER A 14 -25.24 -16.24 -33.94
CA SER A 14 -24.53 -15.30 -33.06
C SER A 14 -23.19 -15.84 -32.54
N GLU A 15 -23.04 -17.16 -32.39
CA GLU A 15 -21.78 -17.77 -31.96
C GLU A 15 -20.76 -17.90 -33.11
N GLN A 16 -21.21 -18.07 -34.36
CA GLN A 16 -20.33 -18.04 -35.52
C GLN A 16 -19.75 -16.64 -35.79
N VAL A 17 -20.53 -15.58 -35.55
CA VAL A 17 -20.03 -14.19 -35.62
C VAL A 17 -19.00 -13.92 -34.53
N HIS A 18 -19.15 -14.52 -33.34
CA HIS A 18 -18.20 -14.36 -32.25
C HIS A 18 -16.89 -15.12 -32.47
N LEU A 19 -16.93 -16.31 -33.08
CA LEU A 19 -15.73 -17.09 -33.42
C LEU A 19 -14.94 -16.45 -34.57
N ASN A 20 -15.60 -15.92 -35.60
CA ASN A 20 -14.92 -15.20 -36.70
C ASN A 20 -14.28 -13.88 -36.23
N ARG A 21 -14.80 -13.25 -35.17
CA ARG A 21 -14.15 -12.11 -34.51
C ARG A 21 -12.91 -12.47 -33.70
N ILE A 22 -12.78 -13.73 -33.26
CA ILE A 22 -11.64 -14.21 -32.48
C ILE A 22 -10.53 -14.74 -33.40
N THR A 23 -10.88 -15.40 -34.51
CA THR A 23 -9.89 -15.86 -35.50
C THR A 23 -9.27 -14.72 -36.33
N ASN A 24 -10.02 -13.64 -36.62
CA ASN A 24 -9.46 -12.43 -37.25
C ASN A 24 -8.63 -11.54 -36.29
N LYS A 25 -8.68 -11.79 -34.97
CA LYS A 25 -7.81 -11.10 -34.00
C LYS A 25 -6.46 -11.79 -33.78
N SER A 26 -6.31 -13.06 -34.15
CA SER A 26 -5.03 -13.79 -34.01
C SER A 26 -4.17 -13.79 -35.28
N SER A 27 -4.67 -13.33 -36.42
CA SER A 27 -3.92 -13.25 -37.69
C SER A 27 -3.40 -11.84 -38.04
N ASN A 28 -3.82 -10.79 -37.33
CA ASN A 28 -3.33 -9.41 -37.53
C ASN A 28 -2.30 -8.94 -36.48
N GLN A 29 -1.68 -9.88 -35.75
CA GLN A 29 -0.69 -9.58 -34.71
C GLN A 29 0.77 -9.82 -35.15
N ARG A 30 1.03 -9.77 -36.47
CA ARG A 30 2.36 -9.77 -37.08
C ARG A 30 2.36 -8.95 -38.38
N ALA A 31 2.18 -7.63 -38.30
CA ALA A 31 2.67 -6.64 -39.28
C ALA A 31 2.09 -5.24 -38.98
N SER A 32 2.76 -4.48 -38.12
CA SER A 32 2.90 -3.01 -38.21
C SER A 32 3.68 -2.51 -36.99
N LEU A 33 4.95 -2.88 -36.95
CA LEU A 33 5.95 -2.07 -36.26
C LEU A 33 6.18 -0.83 -37.12
N ALA A 34 5.36 0.19 -36.90
CA ALA A 34 5.70 1.56 -37.23
C ALA A 34 5.40 2.34 -35.95
N ALA A 35 6.47 2.65 -35.22
CA ALA A 35 6.43 3.74 -34.27
C ALA A 35 6.06 4.99 -35.08
N ASP A 36 4.97 5.66 -34.71
CA ASP A 36 4.83 7.08 -35.03
C ASP A 36 5.87 7.80 -34.19
N ASP A 37 7.10 7.78 -34.69
CA ASP A 37 8.19 8.64 -34.27
C ASP A 37 7.85 10.05 -34.74
N GLU A 38 7.35 10.88 -33.83
CA GLU A 38 7.28 12.32 -34.04
C GLU A 38 8.72 12.85 -34.02
N TYR A 39 9.29 13.04 -35.22
CA TYR A 39 10.61 13.64 -35.41
C TYR A 39 10.54 15.16 -35.22
N THR A 40 11.55 15.75 -34.56
CA THR A 40 11.87 17.17 -34.79
C THR A 40 13.39 17.44 -34.71
N VAL A 41 13.91 17.69 -35.91
CA VAL A 41 15.10 18.38 -36.46
C VAL A 41 16.21 18.91 -35.51
N GLN A 42 17.46 18.57 -35.86
CA GLN A 42 18.72 19.17 -35.39
C GLN A 42 19.07 20.47 -36.14
N SER A 43 19.81 21.33 -35.43
CA SER A 43 20.20 22.71 -35.73
C SER A 43 21.00 22.97 -37.03
N GLY A 44 20.77 24.13 -37.64
CA GLY A 44 21.73 24.82 -38.50
C GLY A 44 21.44 26.33 -38.62
N GLY A 45 22.45 27.16 -38.30
CA GLY A 45 22.70 28.47 -38.96
C GLY A 45 22.03 29.76 -38.45
N LEU A 46 22.84 30.54 -37.71
CA LEU A 46 22.91 32.01 -37.47
C LEU A 46 21.88 33.04 -38.02
N ILE A 47 21.52 33.97 -37.10
CA ILE A 47 21.28 35.44 -37.21
C ILE A 47 19.96 35.87 -37.91
N ASN A 48 18.97 36.47 -37.22
CA ASN A 48 18.89 37.89 -36.82
C ASN A 48 17.60 38.19 -36.00
N ASP A 49 17.62 39.29 -35.26
CA ASP A 49 16.49 40.04 -34.67
C ASP A 49 15.81 39.53 -33.36
N THR A 50 16.45 39.93 -32.25
CA THR A 50 16.00 40.35 -30.91
C THR A 50 14.66 39.86 -30.28
N ASN A 51 13.62 39.54 -31.02
CA ASN A 51 12.38 38.93 -30.50
C ASN A 51 12.45 37.39 -30.46
N GLU A 52 13.26 36.77 -31.30
CA GLU A 52 13.43 35.31 -31.33
C GLU A 52 14.17 34.78 -30.09
N ILE A 53 15.05 35.59 -29.50
CA ILE A 53 15.84 35.21 -28.32
C ILE A 53 14.93 35.10 -27.08
N ALA A 54 13.89 35.93 -26.96
CA ALA A 54 12.91 35.80 -25.88
C ALA A 54 12.07 34.53 -26.04
N THR A 55 11.63 34.23 -27.26
CA THR A 55 10.88 33.00 -27.59
C THR A 55 11.75 31.75 -27.44
N GLN A 56 13.02 31.79 -27.84
CA GLN A 56 13.98 30.71 -27.64
C GLN A 56 14.43 30.57 -26.18
N LEU A 57 14.58 31.65 -25.41
CA LEU A 57 14.86 31.58 -23.96
C LEU A 57 13.65 31.00 -23.20
N VAL A 58 12.44 31.30 -23.65
CA VAL A 58 11.21 30.69 -23.15
C VAL A 58 11.17 29.20 -23.52
N LEU A 59 11.40 28.83 -24.79
CA LEU A 59 11.47 27.42 -25.22
C LEU A 59 12.60 26.63 -24.54
N LYS A 60 13.75 27.26 -24.27
CA LYS A 60 14.88 26.65 -23.55
C LYS A 60 14.58 26.46 -22.05
N ASN A 61 13.65 27.23 -21.49
CA ASN A 61 13.14 27.08 -20.12
C ASN A 61 11.89 26.17 -20.03
N ILE A 62 11.18 25.94 -21.14
CA ILE A 62 10.20 24.87 -21.23
C ILE A 62 10.99 23.56 -21.38
N LYS A 63 11.46 23.01 -20.26
CA LYS A 63 11.79 21.59 -20.22
C LYS A 63 10.47 20.84 -20.44
N ILE A 64 10.14 20.53 -21.69
CA ILE A 64 9.11 19.53 -22.02
C ILE A 64 9.68 18.20 -21.56
N ASN A 65 9.50 17.92 -20.27
CA ASN A 65 9.96 16.71 -19.66
C ASN A 65 9.16 15.57 -20.32
N LYS A 66 9.84 14.65 -21.01
CA LYS A 66 9.27 13.44 -21.61
C LYS A 66 8.56 12.64 -20.52
N SER A 67 7.33 12.99 -20.24
CA SER A 67 6.44 12.33 -19.31
C SER A 67 5.18 11.98 -20.07
N ARG A 68 4.56 10.87 -19.66
CA ARG A 68 3.48 10.13 -20.33
C ARG A 68 2.62 10.97 -21.28
N PRO A 69 2.20 10.42 -22.44
CA PRO A 69 1.35 11.16 -23.38
C PRO A 69 0.14 11.73 -22.63
N ARG A 70 0.10 13.06 -22.54
CA ARG A 70 -0.93 13.83 -21.82
C ARG A 70 -2.31 13.59 -22.44
N PHE A 71 -2.32 13.28 -23.73
CA PHE A 71 -3.49 12.94 -24.51
C PHE A 71 -3.35 11.52 -25.06
N LYS A 72 -4.43 10.75 -25.02
CA LYS A 72 -4.56 9.50 -25.76
C LYS A 72 -5.80 9.60 -26.64
N GLU A 73 -5.64 9.42 -27.95
CA GLU A 73 -6.75 9.54 -28.92
C GLU A 73 -7.47 10.91 -28.81
N GLY A 74 -6.71 11.98 -28.54
CA GLY A 74 -7.24 13.35 -28.39
C GLY A 74 -7.89 13.64 -27.03
N VAL A 75 -8.01 12.67 -26.13
CA VAL A 75 -8.61 12.86 -24.79
C VAL A 75 -7.51 13.02 -23.73
N PRO A 76 -7.58 14.06 -22.88
CA PRO A 76 -6.61 14.24 -21.80
C PRO A 76 -6.71 13.09 -20.79
N ARG A 77 -5.57 12.57 -20.36
CA ARG A 77 -5.48 11.45 -19.41
C ARG A 77 -4.85 11.91 -18.11
N SER A 78 -5.58 11.75 -17.02
CA SER A 78 -5.08 12.12 -15.70
C SER A 78 -3.85 11.31 -15.32
N SER A 79 -2.81 12.00 -14.86
CA SER A 79 -1.59 11.33 -14.38
C SER A 79 -1.79 10.78 -12.97
N PHE A 80 -2.62 11.47 -12.17
CA PHE A 80 -3.09 11.00 -10.87
C PHE A 80 -4.62 10.91 -10.88
N ALA A 81 -5.14 9.86 -11.52
CA ALA A 81 -6.57 9.61 -11.48
C ALA A 81 -7.04 9.51 -10.01
N PRO A 82 -8.13 10.19 -9.63
CA PRO A 82 -8.70 10.09 -8.30
C PRO A 82 -9.05 8.63 -7.98
N GLY A 83 -9.04 8.29 -6.69
CA GLY A 83 -9.41 6.95 -6.24
C GLY A 83 -10.89 6.63 -6.51
N LYS A 84 -11.32 5.46 -6.02
CA LYS A 84 -12.73 5.07 -6.07
C LYS A 84 -13.59 6.13 -5.37
N LYS A 85 -14.67 6.56 -6.02
CA LYS A 85 -15.66 7.47 -5.45
C LYS A 85 -16.80 6.75 -4.71
N GLU A 86 -16.92 5.44 -4.93
CA GLU A 86 -17.96 4.62 -4.32
C GLU A 86 -17.53 4.11 -2.95
N CYS A 87 -18.51 3.99 -2.04
CA CYS A 87 -18.32 3.31 -0.78
C CYS A 87 -18.29 1.80 -1.01
N VAL A 88 -17.34 1.11 -0.39
CA VAL A 88 -17.10 -0.31 -0.55
C VAL A 88 -16.89 -0.90 0.83
N ASP A 89 -17.74 -1.87 1.22
CA ASP A 89 -17.61 -2.60 2.47
C ASP A 89 -16.44 -3.61 2.44
N SER A 90 -15.97 -4.04 3.61
CA SER A 90 -14.91 -5.05 3.72
C SER A 90 -15.36 -6.36 3.07
N ILE A 91 -14.41 -7.12 2.53
CA ILE A 91 -14.73 -8.38 1.83
C ILE A 91 -15.41 -9.39 2.76
N LEU A 92 -14.99 -9.50 4.03
CA LEU A 92 -15.64 -10.40 4.97
C LEU A 92 -17.07 -9.93 5.25
N ASP A 93 -17.29 -8.65 5.52
CA ASP A 93 -18.64 -8.13 5.75
C ASP A 93 -19.56 -8.38 4.55
N ARG A 94 -19.09 -8.18 3.31
CA ARG A 94 -19.87 -8.48 2.10
C ARG A 94 -20.28 -9.95 2.00
N TYR A 95 -19.38 -10.87 2.35
CA TYR A 95 -19.65 -12.30 2.27
C TYR A 95 -20.27 -12.90 3.54
N THR A 96 -20.40 -12.18 4.65
CA THR A 96 -20.98 -12.76 5.89
C THR A 96 -22.27 -12.08 6.32
N LYS A 97 -22.49 -10.82 5.93
CA LYS A 97 -23.66 -10.01 6.33
C LYS A 97 -24.73 -9.87 5.24
N THR A 98 -24.59 -10.60 4.14
CA THR A 98 -25.61 -10.65 3.08
C THR A 98 -26.51 -11.87 3.29
N ASP A 99 -27.83 -11.68 3.24
CA ASP A 99 -28.85 -12.69 3.58
C ASP A 99 -28.72 -14.00 2.77
N ASP A 100 -28.21 -13.93 1.53
CA ASP A 100 -28.02 -15.09 0.64
C ASP A 100 -26.61 -15.71 0.68
N SER A 101 -25.76 -15.35 1.64
CA SER A 101 -24.38 -15.83 1.63
C SER A 101 -24.25 -17.29 2.10
N PRO A 102 -23.63 -18.18 1.30
CA PRO A 102 -23.33 -19.54 1.72
C PRO A 102 -22.25 -19.63 2.82
N PHE A 103 -21.53 -18.53 3.10
CA PHE A 103 -20.43 -18.50 4.06
C PHE A 103 -20.84 -18.01 5.46
N MET A 104 -22.08 -17.51 5.62
CA MET A 104 -22.56 -17.02 6.92
C MET A 104 -22.45 -18.08 8.01
N GLY A 105 -22.91 -19.31 7.74
CA GLY A 105 -22.85 -20.42 8.71
C GLY A 105 -21.42 -20.80 9.11
N VAL A 106 -20.49 -20.85 8.15
CA VAL A 106 -19.07 -21.13 8.42
C VAL A 106 -18.46 -20.06 9.31
N PHE A 107 -18.78 -18.79 9.05
CA PHE A 107 -18.30 -17.67 9.86
C PHE A 107 -18.84 -17.73 11.30
N VAL A 108 -20.14 -18.02 11.48
CA VAL A 108 -20.73 -18.17 12.82
C VAL A 108 -20.10 -19.34 13.57
N VAL A 109 -19.93 -20.51 12.94
CA VAL A 109 -19.30 -21.68 13.56
C VAL A 109 -17.86 -21.39 13.98
N PHE A 110 -17.11 -20.66 13.16
CA PHE A 110 -15.75 -20.22 13.52
C PHE A 110 -15.75 -19.39 14.81
N TRP A 111 -16.61 -18.38 14.93
CA TRP A 111 -16.67 -17.54 16.13
C TRP A 111 -17.24 -18.25 17.35
N VAL A 112 -18.18 -19.19 17.18
CA VAL A 112 -18.66 -20.05 18.27
C VAL A 112 -17.54 -20.97 18.76
N GLY A 113 -16.73 -21.52 17.86
CA GLY A 113 -15.54 -22.30 18.19
C GLY A 113 -14.51 -21.47 18.96
N VAL A 114 -14.20 -20.27 18.44
CA VAL A 114 -13.33 -19.30 19.12
C VAL A 114 -13.85 -18.97 20.51
N PHE A 115 -15.13 -18.61 20.64
CA PHE A 115 -15.75 -18.30 21.93
C PHE A 115 -15.64 -19.48 22.90
N SER A 116 -15.88 -20.71 22.43
CA SER A 116 -15.79 -21.91 23.26
C SER A 116 -14.36 -22.14 23.77
N ILE A 117 -13.35 -21.94 22.92
CA ILE A 117 -11.94 -22.02 23.29
C ILE A 117 -11.61 -20.93 24.32
N VAL A 118 -11.95 -19.67 24.03
CA VAL A 118 -11.73 -18.54 24.95
C VAL A 118 -12.39 -18.80 26.30
N PHE A 119 -13.65 -19.22 26.31
CA PHE A 119 -14.40 -19.49 27.53
C PHE A 119 -13.76 -20.60 28.35
N ASN A 120 -13.39 -21.72 27.71
CA ASN A 120 -12.69 -22.81 28.38
C ASN A 120 -11.38 -22.31 29.04
N TYR A 121 -10.58 -21.52 28.31
CA TYR A 121 -9.35 -20.97 28.86
C TYR A 121 -9.58 -19.96 29.99
N VAL A 122 -10.57 -19.07 29.89
CA VAL A 122 -10.92 -18.14 30.98
C VAL A 122 -11.23 -18.92 32.25
N VAL A 123 -12.03 -19.98 32.12
CA VAL A 123 -12.43 -20.82 33.26
C VAL A 123 -11.20 -21.50 33.86
N HIS A 124 -10.38 -22.21 33.06
CA HIS A 124 -9.18 -22.88 33.57
C HIS A 124 -8.16 -21.90 34.17
N TYR A 125 -7.92 -20.78 33.50
CA TYR A 125 -7.01 -19.76 33.98
C TYR A 125 -7.46 -19.15 35.32
N TYR A 126 -8.75 -18.85 35.44
CA TYR A 126 -9.33 -18.35 36.70
C TYR A 126 -9.21 -19.36 37.83
N LEU A 127 -9.44 -20.65 37.55
CA LEU A 127 -9.33 -21.73 38.52
C LEU A 127 -7.88 -21.97 38.98
N ASP A 128 -6.91 -21.90 38.07
CA ASP A 128 -5.50 -22.22 38.36
C ASP A 128 -4.72 -21.04 38.98
N LYS A 129 -4.91 -19.82 38.47
CA LYS A 129 -4.06 -18.65 38.80
C LYS A 129 -4.82 -17.45 39.38
N GLY A 130 -6.15 -17.49 39.43
CA GLY A 130 -6.97 -16.33 39.81
C GLY A 130 -6.78 -15.14 38.85
N PHE A 131 -6.79 -13.91 39.37
CA PHE A 131 -6.69 -12.67 38.55
C PHE A 131 -5.24 -12.22 38.21
N LYS A 132 -4.20 -12.99 38.55
CA LYS A 132 -2.80 -12.54 38.39
C LYS A 132 -2.21 -12.98 37.05
N SER A 133 -2.04 -12.06 36.10
CA SER A 133 -1.41 -12.31 34.79
C SER A 133 -0.05 -11.62 34.64
N GLU A 134 1.02 -12.41 34.51
CA GLU A 134 2.40 -11.89 34.31
C GLU A 134 2.55 -11.15 32.97
N LEU A 135 1.97 -11.68 31.88
CA LEU A 135 1.95 -10.99 30.59
C LEU A 135 1.00 -9.77 30.57
N GLY A 136 -0.02 -9.72 31.43
CA GLY A 136 -0.94 -8.59 31.49
C GLY A 136 -0.26 -7.34 32.03
N GLU A 137 0.58 -7.52 33.06
CA GLU A 137 1.45 -6.47 33.59
C GLU A 137 2.42 -5.96 32.52
N LEU A 138 2.99 -6.84 31.68
CA LEU A 138 3.83 -6.46 30.55
C LEU A 138 3.08 -5.62 29.50
N PHE A 139 1.83 -5.94 29.20
CA PHE A 139 1.03 -5.27 28.18
C PHE A 139 0.62 -3.85 28.58
N PHE A 140 0.23 -3.65 29.84
CA PHE A 140 -0.21 -2.35 30.34
C PHE A 140 0.93 -1.48 30.90
N ARG A 141 2.16 -2.01 30.96
CA ARG A 141 3.33 -1.26 31.44
C ARG A 141 3.60 -0.05 30.54
N ASP A 142 3.73 1.12 31.17
CA ASP A 142 4.07 2.39 30.51
C ASP A 142 3.11 2.85 29.40
N ILE A 143 1.88 2.34 29.35
CA ILE A 143 0.91 2.63 28.28
C ILE A 143 0.69 4.15 28.07
N PHE A 144 0.65 4.93 29.15
CA PHE A 144 0.49 6.39 29.07
C PHE A 144 1.71 7.08 28.47
N LYS A 145 2.93 6.61 28.76
CA LYS A 145 4.16 7.17 28.18
C LYS A 145 4.24 6.83 26.69
N ILE A 146 3.89 5.59 26.33
CA ILE A 146 3.80 5.14 24.93
C ILE A 146 2.78 6.01 24.17
N ALA A 147 1.59 6.20 24.72
CA ALA A 147 0.56 7.04 24.10
C ALA A 147 1.00 8.51 23.95
N LEU A 148 1.69 9.07 24.95
CA LEU A 148 2.22 10.43 24.87
C LEU A 148 3.30 10.56 23.78
N ASN A 149 4.20 9.60 23.66
CA ASN A 149 5.21 9.59 22.61
C ASN A 149 4.58 9.43 21.22
N ASP A 150 3.56 8.59 21.09
CA ASP A 150 2.79 8.46 19.86
C ASP A 150 2.11 9.78 19.49
N LEU A 151 1.56 10.50 20.47
CA LEU A 151 1.00 11.84 20.25
C LEU A 151 2.07 12.85 19.80
N ILE A 152 3.26 12.86 20.41
CA ILE A 152 4.37 13.73 19.98
C ILE A 152 4.77 13.41 18.54
N MET A 153 4.90 12.13 18.22
CA MET A 153 5.21 11.65 16.89
C MET A 153 4.13 12.07 15.88
N TYR A 154 2.85 11.92 16.23
CA TYR A 154 1.72 12.40 15.44
C TYR A 154 1.77 13.91 15.20
N LEU A 155 1.99 14.72 16.25
CA LEU A 155 2.07 16.18 16.11
C LEU A 155 3.22 16.61 15.19
N SER A 156 4.32 15.87 15.18
CA SER A 156 5.48 16.20 14.36
C SER A 156 5.22 16.07 12.84
N ILE A 157 4.20 15.31 12.39
CA ILE A 157 3.87 15.21 10.95
C ILE A 157 3.28 16.50 10.38
N TYR A 158 2.75 17.38 11.24
CA TYR A 158 2.21 18.68 10.83
C TYR A 158 3.28 19.60 10.24
N PHE A 159 4.57 19.28 10.43
CA PHE A 159 5.66 19.96 9.75
C PHE A 159 5.43 20.04 8.24
N THR A 160 5.05 18.93 7.58
CA THR A 160 4.82 18.91 6.13
C THR A 160 3.58 19.72 5.73
N PHE A 161 2.57 19.77 6.60
CA PHE A 161 1.43 20.67 6.41
C PHE A 161 1.87 22.14 6.45
N PHE A 162 2.72 22.53 7.41
CA PHE A 162 3.28 23.88 7.47
C PHE A 162 4.11 24.21 6.24
N VAL A 163 4.94 23.30 5.74
CA VAL A 163 5.68 23.50 4.47
C VAL A 163 4.71 23.81 3.33
N GLN A 164 3.61 23.08 3.20
CA GLN A 164 2.59 23.35 2.17
C GLN A 164 1.90 24.71 2.34
N ILE A 165 1.69 25.18 3.58
CA ILE A 165 1.21 26.55 3.85
C ILE A 165 2.22 27.58 3.37
N LEU A 166 3.52 27.38 3.62
CA LEU A 166 4.57 28.29 3.18
C LEU A 166 4.64 28.38 1.65
N VAL A 167 4.43 27.26 0.95
CA VAL A 167 4.29 27.23 -0.50
C VAL A 167 3.04 27.98 -0.95
N LYS A 168 1.90 27.77 -0.29
CA LYS A 168 0.64 28.48 -0.59
C LYS A 168 0.75 30.00 -0.42
N ARG A 169 1.55 30.47 0.54
CA ARG A 169 1.85 31.89 0.76
C ARG A 169 2.90 32.46 -0.20
N GLY A 170 3.53 31.62 -1.03
CA GLY A 170 4.56 32.01 -1.97
C GLY A 170 5.94 32.29 -1.35
N TRP A 171 6.16 31.92 -0.08
CA TRP A 171 7.46 32.11 0.59
C TRP A 171 8.50 31.11 0.11
N ILE A 172 8.05 29.92 -0.28
CA ILE A 172 8.89 28.81 -0.73
C ILE A 172 8.30 28.25 -2.02
N LYS A 173 9.15 27.89 -3.00
CA LYS A 173 8.72 27.14 -4.18
C LYS A 173 8.85 25.64 -3.91
N TRP A 174 7.80 24.88 -4.24
CA TRP A 174 7.81 23.43 -4.05
C TRP A 174 8.93 22.75 -4.85
N GLU A 175 9.09 23.10 -6.12
CA GLU A 175 10.01 22.47 -7.09
C GLU A 175 11.50 22.59 -6.72
N THR A 176 11.88 23.60 -5.95
CA THR A 176 13.29 23.82 -5.57
C THR A 176 13.55 23.45 -4.11
N THR A 177 12.76 24.02 -3.19
CA THR A 177 13.10 24.01 -1.78
C THR A 177 12.11 23.18 -0.97
N GLY A 178 10.82 23.22 -1.31
CA GLY A 178 9.77 22.54 -0.56
C GLY A 178 9.97 21.02 -0.49
N TRP A 179 10.24 20.37 -1.63
CA TRP A 179 10.46 18.92 -1.64
C TRP A 179 11.74 18.52 -0.91
N ILE A 180 12.84 19.29 -1.05
CA ILE A 180 14.12 19.00 -0.38
C ILE A 180 13.96 19.07 1.14
N VAL A 181 13.37 20.16 1.65
CA VAL A 181 13.13 20.34 3.09
C VAL A 181 12.26 19.22 3.64
N THR A 182 11.21 18.84 2.90
CA THR A 182 10.31 17.75 3.31
C THR A 182 11.04 16.41 3.34
N SER A 183 11.81 16.06 2.30
CA SER A 183 12.55 14.79 2.25
C SER A 183 13.65 14.69 3.30
N VAL A 184 14.38 15.78 3.57
CA VAL A 184 15.39 15.83 4.64
C VAL A 184 14.71 15.63 6.00
N TYR A 185 13.56 16.26 6.22
CA TYR A 185 12.78 16.06 7.44
C TYR A 185 12.25 14.64 7.57
N GLU A 186 11.73 14.03 6.50
CA GLU A 186 11.26 12.63 6.48
C GLU A 186 12.35 11.64 6.89
N VAL A 187 13.57 11.80 6.34
CA VAL A 187 14.71 10.96 6.70
C VAL A 187 15.13 11.20 8.15
N GLY A 188 15.23 12.47 8.57
CA GLY A 188 15.55 12.84 9.94
C GLY A 188 14.54 12.31 10.96
N TYR A 189 13.25 12.39 10.63
CA TYR A 189 12.13 11.86 11.42
C TYR A 189 12.28 10.36 11.64
N LEU A 190 12.50 9.58 10.57
CA LEU A 190 12.64 8.13 10.69
C LEU A 190 13.85 7.75 11.54
N VAL A 191 15.02 8.34 11.26
CA VAL A 191 16.25 8.06 12.02
C VAL A 191 16.09 8.43 13.49
N PHE A 192 15.53 9.62 13.77
CA PHE A 192 15.30 10.09 15.13
C PHE A 192 14.36 9.17 15.91
N PHE A 193 13.20 8.81 15.35
CA PHE A 193 12.25 7.98 16.08
C PHE A 193 12.71 6.54 16.23
N VAL A 194 13.45 5.98 15.27
CA VAL A 194 14.08 4.66 15.43
C VAL A 194 15.09 4.66 16.58
N ASP A 195 16.03 5.60 16.59
CA ASP A 195 17.03 5.74 17.67
C ASP A 195 16.36 6.06 19.02
N PHE A 196 15.34 6.91 19.03
CA PHE A 196 14.56 7.23 20.22
C PHE A 196 13.89 5.99 20.81
N ILE A 197 13.16 5.22 20.00
CA ILE A 197 12.46 3.99 20.44
C ILE A 197 13.45 2.95 20.97
N GLU A 198 14.61 2.80 20.33
CA GLU A 198 15.64 1.85 20.76
C GLU A 198 16.16 2.17 22.17
N ARG A 199 16.39 3.46 22.45
CA ARG A 199 16.87 3.95 23.75
C ARG A 199 15.84 3.90 24.87
N GLN A 200 14.54 3.82 24.55
CA GLN A 200 13.52 3.68 25.58
C GLN A 200 13.48 2.25 26.14
N ASP A 201 13.31 2.12 27.46
CA ASP A 201 13.14 0.83 28.13
C ASP A 201 11.68 0.34 28.12
N TYR A 202 11.04 0.43 26.95
CA TYR A 202 9.68 -0.05 26.77
C TYR A 202 9.64 -1.57 26.54
N PRO A 203 8.53 -2.23 26.93
CA PRO A 203 8.23 -3.57 26.46
C PRO A 203 8.32 -3.65 24.94
N TRP A 204 8.73 -4.81 24.42
CA TRP A 204 8.88 -5.03 22.97
C TRP A 204 7.59 -4.68 22.19
N ILE A 205 6.41 -4.91 22.79
CA ILE A 205 5.08 -4.57 22.23
C ILE A 205 4.94 -3.05 22.05
N GLY A 206 5.35 -2.26 23.04
CA GLY A 206 5.35 -0.81 22.96
C GLY A 206 6.33 -0.28 21.90
N LYS A 207 7.52 -0.89 21.81
CA LYS A 207 8.53 -0.54 20.79
C LYS A 207 8.01 -0.79 19.38
N ILE A 208 7.46 -1.98 19.12
CA ILE A 208 6.94 -2.32 17.79
C ILE A 208 5.73 -1.46 17.41
N PHE A 209 4.84 -1.16 18.37
CA PHE A 209 3.71 -0.26 18.16
C PHE A 209 4.18 1.13 17.70
N LEU A 210 5.08 1.76 18.47
CA LEU A 210 5.62 3.08 18.12
C LEU A 210 6.37 3.06 16.79
N PHE A 211 7.13 2.00 16.52
CA PHE A 211 7.88 1.89 15.27
C PHE A 211 6.95 1.75 14.06
N LEU A 212 5.95 0.87 14.12
CA LEU A 212 4.98 0.70 13.04
C LEU A 212 4.15 1.98 12.82
N HIS A 213 3.73 2.64 13.90
CA HIS A 213 3.07 3.95 13.80
C HIS A 213 4.00 5.00 13.17
N SER A 214 5.29 5.01 13.49
CA SER A 214 6.25 5.93 12.88
C SER A 214 6.33 5.74 11.36
N LEU A 215 6.31 4.49 10.88
CA LEU A 215 6.29 4.18 9.44
C LEU A 215 4.96 4.60 8.78
N VAL A 216 3.82 4.36 9.43
CA VAL A 216 2.50 4.80 8.93
C VAL A 216 2.45 6.32 8.79
N LEU A 217 2.91 7.04 9.80
CA LEU A 217 2.97 8.50 9.82
C LEU A 217 3.95 9.06 8.79
N LEU A 218 5.11 8.43 8.61
CA LEU A 218 6.06 8.75 7.54
C LEU A 218 5.42 8.60 6.15
N MET A 219 4.74 7.48 5.89
CA MET A 219 4.04 7.24 4.63
C MET A 219 2.94 8.28 4.38
N LYS A 220 2.16 8.63 5.42
CA LYS A 220 1.12 9.67 5.33
C LYS A 220 1.71 11.05 5.02
N MET A 221 2.77 11.42 5.73
CA MET A 221 3.51 12.66 5.53
C MET A 221 4.04 12.77 4.10
N HIS A 222 4.71 11.71 3.62
CA HIS A 222 5.25 11.64 2.27
C HIS A 222 4.16 11.72 1.20
N SER A 223 3.06 10.98 1.38
CA SER A 223 1.98 10.99 0.40
C SER A 223 1.31 12.35 0.30
N TYR A 224 1.08 13.03 1.42
CA TYR A 224 0.51 14.39 1.43
C TYR A 224 1.44 15.40 0.76
N GLY A 225 2.74 15.38 1.09
CA GLY A 225 3.73 16.28 0.51
C GLY A 225 3.88 16.08 -0.99
N PHE A 226 4.08 14.83 -1.41
CA PHE A 226 4.26 14.45 -2.82
C PHE A 226 3.06 14.83 -3.70
N TYR A 227 1.84 14.49 -3.26
CA TYR A 227 0.63 14.75 -4.04
C TYR A 227 0.33 16.24 -4.17
N ASN A 228 0.37 17.02 -3.08
CA ASN A 228 0.18 18.47 -3.18
C ASN A 228 1.30 19.15 -3.97
N GLY A 229 2.52 18.60 -3.87
CA GLY A 229 3.65 19.02 -4.68
C GLY A 229 3.43 18.88 -6.18
N TYR A 230 2.85 17.75 -6.60
CA TYR A 230 2.42 17.54 -7.96
C TYR A 230 1.36 18.57 -8.39
N LEU A 231 0.34 18.81 -7.56
CA LEU A 231 -0.71 19.79 -7.87
C LEU A 231 -0.17 21.23 -7.97
N TRP A 232 0.84 21.58 -7.16
CA TRP A 232 1.54 22.86 -7.31
C TRP A 232 2.21 23.00 -8.68
N SER A 233 2.85 21.93 -9.18
CA SER A 233 3.47 21.94 -10.51
C SER A 233 2.42 22.20 -11.61
N ILE A 234 1.30 21.47 -11.58
CA ILE A 234 0.21 21.64 -12.54
C ILE A 234 -0.43 23.03 -12.42
N HIS A 235 -0.63 23.53 -11.20
CA HIS A 235 -1.19 24.86 -10.97
C HIS A 235 -0.26 25.98 -11.46
N ASN A 236 1.05 25.85 -11.23
CA ASN A 236 2.04 26.80 -11.70
C ASN A 236 2.16 26.77 -13.23
N GLU A 237 2.14 25.59 -13.85
CA GLU A 237 2.09 25.43 -15.31
C GLU A 237 0.85 26.12 -15.88
N LEU A 238 -0.34 25.88 -15.31
CA LEU A 238 -1.57 26.54 -15.74
C LEU A 238 -1.49 28.08 -15.64
N LYS A 239 -0.97 28.59 -14.53
CA LYS A 239 -0.81 30.04 -14.31
C LYS A 239 0.17 30.65 -15.32
N PHE A 240 1.26 29.95 -15.61
CA PHE A 240 2.24 30.35 -16.61
C PHE A 240 1.64 30.36 -18.01
N SER A 241 1.01 29.26 -18.44
CA SER A 241 0.42 29.10 -19.77
C SER A 241 -0.68 30.14 -20.04
N ARG A 242 -1.59 30.40 -19.08
CA ARG A 242 -2.59 31.48 -19.19
C ARG A 242 -1.97 32.87 -19.24
N GLY A 243 -0.90 33.10 -18.49
CA GLY A 243 -0.16 34.36 -18.53
C GLY A 243 0.52 34.60 -19.88
N PHE A 244 1.00 33.54 -20.52
CA PHE A 244 1.61 33.60 -21.85
C PHE A 244 0.58 33.75 -22.96
N GLN A 245 -0.55 33.04 -22.89
CA GLN A 245 -1.67 33.18 -23.83
C GLN A 245 -2.13 34.64 -23.96
N LYS A 246 -2.33 35.33 -22.82
CA LYS A 246 -2.68 36.77 -22.81
C LYS A 246 -1.65 37.65 -23.51
N LYS A 247 -0.36 37.31 -23.43
CA LYS A 247 0.72 38.05 -24.11
C LYS A 247 0.75 37.80 -25.61
N ILE A 248 0.46 36.57 -26.04
CA ILE A 248 0.35 36.22 -27.47
C ILE A 248 -0.83 36.98 -28.10
N GLU A 249 -2.00 36.97 -27.44
CA GLU A 249 -3.20 37.67 -27.91
C GLU A 249 -2.95 39.17 -28.12
N LEU A 250 -2.12 39.78 -27.27
CA LEU A 250 -1.72 41.19 -27.37
C LEU A 250 -0.72 41.47 -28.51
N SER A 251 -0.01 40.46 -29.04
CA SER A 251 1.13 40.65 -29.96
C SER A 251 0.83 40.40 -31.44
N GLN A 252 -0.41 40.03 -31.81
CA GLN A 252 -0.91 39.90 -33.20
C GLN A 252 0.11 39.36 -34.24
N THR A 253 0.81 38.25 -33.98
CA THR A 253 1.82 37.71 -34.91
C THR A 253 1.35 36.38 -35.52
N GLU A 254 1.39 36.22 -36.85
CA GLU A 254 0.88 35.02 -37.57
C GLU A 254 1.72 33.75 -37.39
N GLN A 255 2.98 33.85 -36.96
CA GLN A 255 3.88 32.69 -36.72
C GLN A 255 3.50 31.86 -35.47
N THR A 256 2.41 32.18 -34.77
CA THR A 256 2.06 31.59 -33.47
C THR A 256 1.08 30.42 -33.52
N SER A 257 0.64 29.92 -34.68
CA SER A 257 -0.42 28.88 -34.74
C SER A 257 -0.09 27.60 -33.94
N ASP A 258 1.07 26.99 -34.18
CA ASP A 258 1.44 25.72 -33.51
C ASP A 258 1.80 25.94 -32.02
N LEU A 259 2.41 27.08 -31.70
CA LEU A 259 2.74 27.45 -30.32
C LEU A 259 1.48 27.78 -29.50
N ALA A 260 0.54 28.52 -30.10
CA ALA A 260 -0.75 28.84 -29.49
C ALA A 260 -1.54 27.56 -29.21
N LYS A 261 -1.56 26.62 -30.17
CA LYS A 261 -2.18 25.30 -30.00
C LYS A 261 -1.54 24.50 -28.87
N THR A 262 -0.21 24.47 -28.79
CA THR A 262 0.52 23.77 -27.71
C THR A 262 0.18 24.34 -26.32
N ILE A 263 0.03 25.66 -26.22
CA ILE A 263 -0.32 26.34 -24.96
C ILE A 263 -1.78 26.10 -24.61
N GLU A 264 -2.68 26.12 -25.59
CA GLU A 264 -4.09 25.76 -25.40
C GLU A 264 -4.23 24.32 -24.91
N ASP A 265 -3.50 23.37 -25.51
CA ASP A 265 -3.44 21.97 -25.08
C ASP A 265 -2.90 21.83 -23.64
N SER A 266 -1.87 22.60 -23.27
CA SER A 266 -1.34 22.66 -21.89
C SER A 266 -2.39 23.19 -20.90
N ILE A 267 -3.08 24.27 -21.25
CA ILE A 267 -4.14 24.88 -20.41
C ILE A 267 -5.29 23.90 -20.23
N ALA A 268 -5.77 23.30 -21.33
CA ALA A 268 -6.85 22.33 -21.32
C ALA A 268 -6.50 21.12 -20.44
N PHE A 269 -5.28 20.58 -20.59
CA PHE A 269 -4.80 19.48 -19.77
C PHE A 269 -4.71 19.86 -18.28
N CYS A 270 -4.11 21.01 -17.96
CA CYS A 270 -3.92 21.40 -16.55
C CYS A 270 -5.25 21.70 -15.85
N GLN A 271 -6.21 22.32 -16.55
CA GLN A 271 -7.57 22.50 -16.02
C GLN A 271 -8.26 21.16 -15.80
N PHE A 272 -8.26 20.29 -16.83
CA PHE A 272 -8.82 18.96 -16.72
C PHE A 272 -8.23 18.18 -15.54
N GLU A 273 -6.91 18.23 -15.36
CA GLU A 273 -6.24 17.49 -14.29
C GLU A 273 -6.65 18.01 -12.91
N LEU A 274 -6.70 19.32 -12.70
CA LEU A 274 -7.12 19.94 -11.43
C LEU A 274 -8.61 19.70 -11.14
N ASP A 275 -9.48 19.88 -12.13
CA ASP A 275 -10.93 19.71 -11.99
C ASP A 275 -11.31 18.24 -11.74
N THR A 276 -10.51 17.29 -12.25
CA THR A 276 -10.70 15.87 -12.00
C THR A 276 -10.39 15.46 -10.56
N GLN A 277 -9.50 16.18 -9.85
CA GLN A 277 -9.09 15.79 -8.49
C GLN A 277 -10.16 16.04 -7.43
N SER A 278 -10.95 17.10 -7.56
CA SER A 278 -11.94 17.50 -6.55
C SER A 278 -13.04 18.31 -7.20
N THR A 279 -14.28 17.99 -6.83
CA THR A 279 -15.47 18.72 -7.29
C THR A 279 -15.89 19.81 -6.31
N GLN A 280 -15.60 19.65 -5.02
CA GLN A 280 -16.06 20.54 -3.95
C GLN A 280 -14.97 21.49 -3.47
N THR A 281 -13.71 21.05 -3.48
CA THR A 281 -12.57 21.79 -2.91
C THR A 281 -11.44 21.96 -3.93
N PRO A 282 -11.53 22.99 -4.80
CA PRO A 282 -10.52 23.23 -5.82
C PRO A 282 -9.16 23.53 -5.18
N PHE A 283 -8.09 23.05 -5.80
CA PHE A 283 -6.72 23.38 -5.38
C PHE A 283 -6.44 24.88 -5.58
N PRO A 284 -5.79 25.60 -4.64
CA PRO A 284 -5.11 25.14 -3.42
C PRO A 284 -5.95 25.29 -2.13
N SER A 285 -7.28 25.35 -2.22
CA SER A 285 -8.17 25.50 -1.05
C SER A 285 -8.19 24.25 -0.16
N ASN A 286 -7.83 23.08 -0.69
CA ASN A 286 -7.68 21.83 0.05
C ASN A 286 -6.61 21.91 1.16
N ILE A 287 -5.56 22.74 0.98
CA ILE A 287 -4.51 22.96 1.99
C ILE A 287 -5.11 23.74 3.17
N SER A 288 -5.71 22.99 4.08
CA SER A 288 -6.39 23.45 5.30
C SER A 288 -6.13 22.46 6.45
N LEU A 289 -6.19 22.96 7.69
CA LEU A 289 -5.93 22.13 8.86
C LEU A 289 -6.95 20.98 8.97
N ALA A 290 -8.23 21.26 8.66
CA ALA A 290 -9.31 20.29 8.71
C ALA A 290 -9.12 19.15 7.69
N ASN A 291 -8.70 19.47 6.47
CA ASN A 291 -8.45 18.44 5.45
C ASN A 291 -7.26 17.55 5.83
N PHE A 292 -6.16 18.16 6.28
CA PHE A 292 -4.98 17.41 6.73
C PHE A 292 -5.29 16.52 7.94
N PHE A 293 -5.96 17.06 8.97
CA PHE A 293 -6.37 16.28 10.14
C PHE A 293 -7.27 15.10 9.73
N SER A 294 -8.27 15.34 8.90
CA SER A 294 -9.19 14.29 8.42
C SER A 294 -8.43 13.17 7.71
N TYR A 295 -7.53 13.51 6.79
CA TYR A 295 -6.67 12.53 6.11
C TYR A 295 -5.83 11.71 7.09
N THR A 296 -5.24 12.36 8.10
CA THR A 296 -4.39 11.65 9.06
C THR A 296 -5.18 10.63 9.88
N MET A 297 -6.47 10.88 10.15
CA MET A 297 -7.35 9.95 10.86
C MET A 297 -7.89 8.80 9.99
N PHE A 298 -7.93 8.96 8.66
CA PHE A 298 -8.47 7.90 7.79
C PHE A 298 -7.54 6.69 7.70
N PRO A 299 -8.07 5.45 7.63
CA PRO A 299 -7.29 4.22 7.51
C PRO A 299 -6.73 4.01 6.07
N THR A 300 -6.09 5.04 5.53
CA THR A 300 -5.42 5.02 4.22
C THR A 300 -4.07 5.72 4.30
N LEU A 301 -3.14 5.26 3.47
CA LEU A 301 -1.78 5.79 3.37
C LEU A 301 -1.60 6.70 2.16
N VAL A 302 -2.60 6.80 1.29
CA VAL A 302 -2.51 7.56 0.05
C VAL A 302 -3.42 8.78 0.13
N TYR A 303 -2.81 9.97 0.10
CA TYR A 303 -3.53 11.24 0.13
C TYR A 303 -4.34 11.46 -1.15
N GLN A 304 -5.56 11.98 -0.98
CA GLN A 304 -6.49 12.43 -2.00
C GLN A 304 -7.25 13.64 -1.43
N ILE A 305 -7.70 14.55 -2.29
CA ILE A 305 -8.45 15.73 -1.83
C ILE A 305 -9.80 15.30 -1.24
N GLU A 306 -10.49 14.41 -1.95
CA GLU A 306 -11.80 13.86 -1.60
C GLU A 306 -11.71 12.34 -1.42
N TYR A 307 -12.45 11.83 -0.45
CA TYR A 307 -12.59 10.41 -0.18
C TYR A 307 -14.07 10.01 -0.16
N PRO A 308 -14.42 8.77 -0.51
CA PRO A 308 -15.78 8.27 -0.32
C PRO A 308 -16.16 8.33 1.17
N ARG A 309 -17.37 8.81 1.46
CA ARG A 309 -17.89 9.01 2.81
C ARG A 309 -19.19 8.26 3.02
N THR A 310 -19.38 7.70 4.20
CA THR A 310 -20.68 7.17 4.63
C THR A 310 -21.53 8.28 5.26
N ASP A 311 -22.86 8.21 5.12
CA ASP A 311 -23.76 9.27 5.61
C ASP A 311 -23.84 9.39 7.14
N LYS A 312 -23.70 8.26 7.85
CA LYS A 312 -23.82 8.19 9.31
C LYS A 312 -22.94 7.10 9.91
N ILE A 313 -22.60 7.27 11.18
CA ILE A 313 -21.91 6.26 11.99
C ILE A 313 -22.93 5.23 12.49
N ARG A 314 -22.70 3.96 12.20
CA ARG A 314 -23.47 2.80 12.68
C ARG A 314 -22.88 2.31 14.00
N TRP A 315 -23.38 2.82 15.13
CA TRP A 315 -22.86 2.48 16.46
C TRP A 315 -22.97 1.00 16.83
N SER A 316 -23.95 0.27 16.31
CA SER A 316 -24.03 -1.20 16.47
C SER A 316 -22.85 -1.92 15.82
N TYR A 317 -22.46 -1.49 14.62
CA TYR A 317 -21.29 -2.00 13.91
C TYR A 317 -19.99 -1.63 14.65
N VAL A 318 -19.88 -0.39 15.16
CA VAL A 318 -18.75 0.02 16.00
C VAL A 318 -18.65 -0.88 17.23
N ALA A 319 -19.74 -1.09 17.96
CA ALA A 319 -19.76 -1.95 19.14
C ALA A 319 -19.35 -3.40 18.82
N GLU A 320 -19.86 -3.96 17.71
CA GLU A 320 -19.46 -5.28 17.22
C GLU A 320 -17.94 -5.36 16.98
N LYS A 321 -17.37 -4.42 16.22
CA LYS A 321 -15.93 -4.40 15.93
C LYS A 321 -15.09 -4.15 17.19
N VAL A 322 -15.54 -3.30 18.11
CA VAL A 322 -14.86 -3.07 19.41
C VAL A 322 -14.84 -4.34 20.26
N MET A 323 -15.96 -5.08 20.36
CA MET A 323 -15.98 -6.37 21.04
C MET A 323 -15.04 -7.38 20.37
N ALA A 324 -15.01 -7.41 19.03
CA ALA A 324 -14.10 -8.27 18.29
C ALA A 324 -12.62 -7.91 18.55
N ILE A 325 -12.26 -6.62 18.62
CA ILE A 325 -10.89 -6.16 18.94
C ILE A 325 -10.46 -6.71 20.30
N PHE A 326 -11.24 -6.47 21.36
CA PHE A 326 -10.87 -6.92 22.70
C PHE A 326 -10.90 -8.45 22.82
N GLY A 327 -11.89 -9.11 22.23
CA GLY A 327 -12.00 -10.58 22.24
C GLY A 327 -10.83 -11.26 21.53
N VAL A 328 -10.39 -10.75 20.38
CA VAL A 328 -9.27 -11.30 19.63
C VAL A 328 -7.93 -11.03 20.32
N ILE A 329 -7.70 -9.83 20.85
CA ILE A 329 -6.50 -9.54 21.66
C ILE A 329 -6.41 -10.50 22.85
N PHE A 330 -7.53 -10.72 23.55
CA PHE A 330 -7.58 -11.62 24.68
C PHE A 330 -7.30 -13.08 24.28
N LEU A 331 -7.86 -13.56 23.17
CA LEU A 331 -7.55 -14.88 22.64
C LEU A 331 -6.07 -15.02 22.25
N MET A 332 -5.52 -14.03 21.56
CA MET A 332 -4.11 -14.02 21.18
C MET A 332 -3.19 -14.09 22.40
N PHE A 333 -3.53 -13.35 23.46
CA PHE A 333 -2.81 -13.38 24.72
C PHE A 333 -2.78 -14.79 25.33
N ILE A 334 -3.93 -15.47 25.36
CA ILE A 334 -4.03 -16.85 25.86
C ILE A 334 -3.16 -17.80 25.04
N VAL A 335 -3.29 -17.76 23.71
CA VAL A 335 -2.51 -18.62 22.80
C VAL A 335 -1.01 -18.35 22.94
N ALA A 336 -0.63 -17.08 23.08
CA ALA A 336 0.75 -16.69 23.27
C ALA A 336 1.32 -17.20 24.60
N GLN A 337 0.61 -16.99 25.73
CA GLN A 337 1.05 -17.42 27.06
C GLN A 337 1.17 -18.94 27.18
N ASN A 338 0.17 -19.68 26.68
CA ASN A 338 0.03 -21.10 26.96
C ASN A 338 0.76 -21.97 25.95
N SER A 339 0.81 -21.55 24.68
CA SER A 339 1.38 -22.36 23.61
C SER A 339 2.71 -21.81 23.10
N LEU A 340 2.78 -20.52 22.75
CA LEU A 340 3.98 -19.98 22.10
C LEU A 340 5.11 -19.69 23.09
N TYR A 341 4.81 -19.18 24.28
CA TYR A 341 5.82 -18.76 25.24
C TYR A 341 6.72 -19.92 25.71
N PRO A 342 6.20 -21.11 26.10
CA PRO A 342 7.05 -22.25 26.47
C PRO A 342 7.97 -22.69 25.32
N LEU A 343 7.44 -22.78 24.10
CA LEU A 343 8.20 -23.14 22.90
C LEU A 343 9.29 -22.11 22.59
N ALA A 344 8.98 -20.82 22.73
CA ALA A 344 9.95 -19.74 22.55
C ALA A 344 11.07 -19.82 23.60
N CYS A 345 10.76 -20.12 24.87
CA CYS A 345 11.76 -20.34 25.90
C CYS A 345 12.70 -21.51 25.56
N GLU A 346 12.16 -22.64 25.07
CA GLU A 346 12.98 -23.76 24.62
C GLU A 346 13.89 -23.39 23.44
N MET A 347 13.39 -22.62 22.47
CA MET A 347 14.19 -22.11 21.35
C MET A 347 15.31 -21.18 21.82
N ILE A 348 15.04 -20.30 22.79
CA ILE A 348 16.05 -19.41 23.36
C ILE A 348 17.13 -20.22 24.08
N GLN A 349 16.77 -21.30 24.79
CA GLN A 349 17.74 -22.17 25.46
C GLN A 349 18.67 -22.90 24.47
N LEU A 350 18.21 -23.19 23.24
CA LEU A 350 19.04 -23.80 22.21
C LEU A 350 20.23 -22.92 21.79
N LYS A 351 20.14 -21.60 22.01
CA LYS A 351 21.21 -20.66 21.71
C LYS A 351 22.49 -20.95 22.50
N ASP A 352 22.36 -21.44 23.74
CA ASP A 352 23.48 -21.72 24.63
C ASP A 352 24.02 -23.16 24.47
N THR A 353 23.42 -23.95 23.57
CA THR A 353 23.83 -25.34 23.29
C THR A 353 24.74 -25.44 22.07
N PRO A 354 25.57 -26.50 21.95
CA PRO A 354 26.40 -26.69 20.76
C PRO A 354 25.56 -26.78 19.49
N PHE A 355 26.03 -26.15 18.40
CA PHE A 355 25.31 -26.05 17.12
C PHE A 355 24.78 -27.39 16.58
N SER A 356 25.53 -28.49 16.78
CA SER A 356 25.12 -29.84 16.36
C SER A 356 23.86 -30.34 17.07
N VAL A 357 23.65 -29.94 18.32
CA VAL A 357 22.44 -30.25 19.10
C VAL A 357 21.31 -29.33 18.66
N SER A 358 21.56 -28.02 18.55
CA SER A 358 20.57 -27.03 18.14
C SER A 358 19.95 -27.37 16.79
N ILE A 359 20.77 -27.71 15.78
CA ILE A 359 20.29 -28.03 14.44
C ILE A 359 19.47 -29.33 14.39
N ARG A 360 19.73 -30.28 15.29
CA ARG A 360 18.99 -31.55 15.36
C ARG A 360 17.64 -31.38 16.06
N ARG A 361 17.57 -30.53 17.08
CA ARG A 361 16.33 -30.28 17.86
C ARG A 361 15.43 -29.23 17.22
N PHE A 362 16.00 -28.25 16.52
CA PHE A 362 15.27 -27.15 15.90
C PHE A 362 14.10 -27.58 15.00
N PRO A 363 14.22 -28.58 14.10
CA PRO A 363 13.10 -28.97 13.23
C PRO A 363 11.87 -29.48 13.99
N ILE A 364 12.07 -30.16 15.13
CA ILE A 364 10.97 -30.67 15.96
C ILE A 364 10.25 -29.49 16.62
N LEU A 365 11.01 -28.60 17.26
CA LEU A 365 10.44 -27.39 17.87
C LEU A 365 9.74 -26.49 16.85
N LEU A 366 10.28 -26.39 15.63
CA LEU A 366 9.66 -25.65 14.54
C LEU A 366 8.30 -26.26 14.16
N MET A 367 8.20 -27.58 14.09
CA MET A 367 6.92 -28.25 13.79
C MET A 367 5.86 -27.99 14.87
N ASP A 368 6.25 -27.95 16.15
CA ASP A 368 5.35 -27.62 17.26
C ASP A 368 4.97 -26.12 17.27
N PHE A 369 5.86 -25.26 16.78
CA PHE A 369 5.66 -23.81 16.72
C PHE A 369 4.72 -23.39 15.59
N ILE A 370 4.80 -24.05 14.42
CA ILE A 370 4.05 -23.68 13.20
C ILE A 370 2.54 -23.53 13.44
N PRO A 371 1.80 -24.50 14.03
CA PRO A 371 0.35 -24.40 14.16
C PRO A 371 -0.09 -23.22 15.03
N ASN A 372 0.60 -23.00 16.15
CA ASN A 372 0.30 -21.92 17.09
C ASN A 372 0.64 -20.56 16.48
N PHE A 373 1.76 -20.47 15.76
CA PHE A 373 2.18 -19.24 15.10
C PHE A 373 1.24 -18.87 13.94
N LEU A 374 0.79 -19.87 13.17
CA LEU A 374 -0.20 -19.68 12.11
C LEU A 374 -1.54 -19.18 12.66
N LEU A 375 -1.98 -19.70 13.82
CA LEU A 375 -3.18 -19.21 14.48
C LEU A 375 -3.04 -17.73 14.85
N ILE A 376 -1.93 -17.34 15.50
CA ILE A 376 -1.66 -15.92 15.80
C ILE A 376 -1.63 -15.07 14.54
N PHE A 377 -0.99 -15.55 13.46
CA PHE A 377 -0.95 -14.85 12.18
C PHE A 377 -2.36 -14.56 11.62
N PHE A 378 -3.30 -15.50 11.72
CA PHE A 378 -4.69 -15.27 11.32
C PHE A 378 -5.44 -14.30 12.24
N LEU A 379 -5.21 -14.40 13.55
CA LEU A 379 -5.82 -13.50 14.53
C LEU A 379 -5.30 -12.07 14.38
N ASP A 380 -4.00 -11.88 14.16
CA ASP A 380 -3.37 -10.60 13.83
C ASP A 380 -3.97 -9.99 12.57
N PHE A 381 -4.10 -10.81 11.53
CA PHE A 381 -4.73 -10.39 10.27
C PHE A 381 -6.17 -9.92 10.47
N TYR A 382 -6.97 -10.71 11.17
CA TYR A 382 -8.36 -10.34 11.43
C TYR A 382 -8.44 -9.08 12.31
N LEU A 383 -7.64 -9.03 13.37
CA LEU A 383 -7.60 -7.92 14.34
C LEU A 383 -7.32 -6.59 13.66
N ILE A 384 -6.22 -6.51 12.90
CA ILE A 384 -5.81 -5.24 12.31
C ILE A 384 -6.71 -4.89 11.13
N TRP A 385 -6.85 -5.78 10.15
CA TRP A 385 -7.45 -5.43 8.85
C TRP A 385 -8.98 -5.48 8.85
N ASP A 386 -9.61 -6.39 9.58
CA ASP A 386 -11.08 -6.48 9.63
C ASP A 386 -11.70 -5.82 10.87
N ALA A 387 -11.02 -5.83 12.02
CA ALA A 387 -11.58 -5.25 13.24
C ALA A 387 -11.18 -3.77 13.42
N ILE A 388 -9.88 -3.48 13.57
CA ILE A 388 -9.37 -2.12 13.86
C ILE A 388 -9.62 -1.17 12.70
N LEU A 389 -9.18 -1.50 11.48
CA LEU A 389 -9.30 -0.57 10.35
C LEU A 389 -10.76 -0.27 9.99
N ASN A 390 -11.67 -1.25 10.07
CA ASN A 390 -13.09 -1.00 9.86
C ASN A 390 -13.74 -0.20 10.99
N CYS A 391 -13.33 -0.41 12.24
CA CYS A 391 -13.78 0.40 13.36
C CYS A 391 -13.37 1.87 13.16
N LEU A 392 -12.11 2.12 12.83
CA LEU A 392 -11.61 3.45 12.50
C LEU A 392 -12.31 4.04 11.26
N ALA A 393 -12.55 3.23 10.24
CA ALA A 393 -13.27 3.67 9.05
C ALA A 393 -14.70 4.12 9.38
N GLU A 394 -15.42 3.36 10.20
CA GLU A 394 -16.78 3.70 10.61
C GLU A 394 -16.80 4.97 11.47
N LEU A 395 -15.92 5.05 12.49
CA LEU A 395 -15.82 6.23 13.37
C LEU A 395 -15.47 7.51 12.60
N THR A 396 -14.64 7.38 11.57
CA THR A 396 -14.25 8.51 10.72
C THR A 396 -15.18 8.71 9.53
N MET A 397 -16.22 7.91 9.34
CA MET A 397 -17.11 7.89 8.16
C MET A 397 -16.38 7.70 6.81
N PHE A 398 -15.30 6.94 6.82
CA PHE A 398 -14.53 6.57 5.64
C PHE A 398 -15.20 5.40 4.89
N GLY A 399 -15.43 5.59 3.59
CA GLY A 399 -16.19 4.68 2.74
C GLY A 399 -15.37 3.64 1.97
N ASP A 400 -14.06 3.80 1.79
CA ASP A 400 -13.22 2.81 1.08
C ASP A 400 -12.68 1.76 2.08
N ARG A 401 -13.45 0.70 2.36
CA ARG A 401 -13.07 -0.34 3.34
C ARG A 401 -12.38 -1.55 2.71
N GLU A 402 -11.82 -1.38 1.51
CA GLU A 402 -11.05 -2.40 0.83
C GLU A 402 -9.59 -2.43 1.36
N PHE A 403 -9.44 -2.81 2.63
CA PHE A 403 -8.13 -2.91 3.29
C PHE A 403 -7.34 -4.16 2.88
N TYR A 404 -8.04 -5.19 2.41
CA TYR A 404 -7.50 -6.46 1.94
C TYR A 404 -8.45 -7.10 0.92
N GLY A 405 -7.89 -7.99 0.09
CA GLY A 405 -8.62 -8.81 -0.86
C GLY A 405 -8.67 -10.29 -0.43
N PRO A 406 -9.17 -11.19 -1.30
CA PRO A 406 -9.26 -12.62 -1.01
C PRO A 406 -7.89 -13.31 -1.15
N TRP A 407 -6.93 -12.90 -0.32
CA TRP A 407 -5.54 -13.34 -0.39
C TRP A 407 -5.36 -14.83 -0.07
N TRP A 408 -6.31 -15.45 0.64
CA TRP A 408 -6.36 -16.90 0.87
C TRP A 408 -6.50 -17.72 -0.42
N ASN A 409 -6.98 -17.09 -1.51
CA ASN A 409 -7.10 -17.70 -2.83
C ASN A 409 -5.89 -17.41 -3.74
N CYS A 410 -4.80 -16.83 -3.21
CA CYS A 410 -3.61 -16.54 -4.00
C CYS A 410 -2.97 -17.82 -4.54
N ILE A 411 -2.50 -17.75 -5.78
CA ILE A 411 -1.76 -18.82 -6.47
C ILE A 411 -0.28 -18.41 -6.60
N THR A 412 -0.01 -17.11 -6.63
CA THR A 412 1.34 -16.56 -6.69
C THR A 412 1.61 -15.60 -5.54
N TRP A 413 2.88 -15.47 -5.14
CA TRP A 413 3.31 -14.47 -4.16
C TRP A 413 3.13 -13.03 -4.66
N GLU A 414 3.08 -12.84 -5.99
CA GLU A 414 2.76 -11.55 -6.60
C GLU A 414 1.31 -11.14 -6.33
N ASP A 415 0.37 -12.10 -6.33
CA ASP A 415 -1.02 -11.82 -5.96
C ASP A 415 -1.14 -11.49 -4.47
N PHE A 416 -0.42 -12.24 -3.62
CA PHE A 416 -0.43 -12.04 -2.18
C PHE A 416 0.04 -10.64 -1.79
N SER A 417 1.15 -10.16 -2.37
CA SER A 417 1.68 -8.83 -2.07
C SER A 417 0.75 -7.68 -2.46
N ARG A 418 -0.19 -7.92 -3.37
CA ARG A 418 -1.23 -6.95 -3.76
C ARG A 418 -2.47 -7.00 -2.89
N LEU A 419 -2.86 -8.19 -2.42
CA LEU A 419 -4.15 -8.44 -1.80
C LEU A 419 -4.11 -8.48 -0.26
N TRP A 420 -2.97 -8.80 0.35
CA TRP A 420 -2.87 -8.94 1.80
C TRP A 420 -3.09 -7.60 2.55
N ASN A 421 -2.34 -6.57 2.17
CA ASN A 421 -2.37 -5.25 2.78
C ASN A 421 -2.49 -4.18 1.68
N ILE A 422 -3.72 -3.93 1.25
CA ILE A 422 -4.02 -3.03 0.14
C ILE A 422 -3.57 -1.59 0.44
N PRO A 423 -3.73 -1.01 1.64
CA PRO A 423 -3.22 0.34 1.94
C PRO A 423 -1.72 0.50 1.67
N VAL A 424 -0.90 -0.43 2.17
CA VAL A 424 0.56 -0.39 1.96
C VAL A 424 0.89 -0.69 0.49
N HIS A 425 0.20 -1.64 -0.13
CA HIS A 425 0.38 -1.91 -1.56
C HIS A 425 0.08 -0.69 -2.43
N LYS A 426 -1.05 0.00 -2.21
CA LYS A 426 -1.43 1.26 -2.90
C LYS A 426 -0.35 2.33 -2.70
N PHE A 427 0.20 2.45 -1.49
CA PHE A 427 1.29 3.39 -1.20
C PHE A 427 2.57 3.05 -1.98
N LEU A 428 3.06 1.80 -1.88
CA LEU A 428 4.27 1.35 -2.57
C LEU A 428 4.12 1.44 -4.09
N LEU A 429 2.97 1.07 -4.63
CA LEU A 429 2.68 1.15 -6.06
C LEU A 429 2.78 2.61 -6.56
N ARG A 430 2.21 3.55 -5.82
CA ARG A 430 2.17 4.97 -6.21
C ARG A 430 3.51 5.68 -5.99
N HIS A 431 4.09 5.58 -4.80
CA HIS A 431 5.20 6.43 -4.38
C HIS A 431 6.58 5.77 -4.55
N VAL A 432 6.65 4.45 -4.70
CA VAL A 432 7.92 3.72 -4.88
C VAL A 432 8.00 3.15 -6.29
N TYR A 433 7.06 2.29 -6.69
CA TYR A 433 7.08 1.63 -7.99
C TYR A 433 6.97 2.63 -9.15
N HIS A 434 5.89 3.41 -9.21
CA HIS A 434 5.72 4.39 -10.29
C HIS A 434 6.76 5.52 -10.25
N SER A 435 7.11 6.00 -9.06
CA SER A 435 8.18 7.00 -8.90
C SER A 435 9.54 6.49 -9.38
N SER A 436 9.89 5.23 -9.12
CA SER A 436 11.14 4.65 -9.59
C SER A 436 11.21 4.55 -11.12
N ILE A 437 10.07 4.26 -11.78
CA ILE A 437 9.97 4.26 -13.24
C ILE A 437 10.11 5.67 -13.80
N SER A 438 9.45 6.67 -13.18
CA SER A 438 9.49 8.04 -13.69
C SER A 438 10.82 8.76 -13.41
N ALA A 439 11.41 8.54 -12.23
CA ALA A 439 12.60 9.28 -11.78
C ALA A 439 13.93 8.61 -12.20
N PHE A 440 14.00 7.28 -12.15
CA PHE A 440 15.21 6.53 -12.49
C PHE A 440 15.11 5.82 -13.85
N HIS A 441 14.00 5.98 -14.57
CA HIS A 441 13.75 5.34 -15.87
C HIS A 441 13.90 3.80 -15.84
N LEU A 442 13.57 3.19 -14.70
CA LEU A 442 13.63 1.73 -14.55
C LEU A 442 12.57 1.04 -15.43
N ASN A 443 12.95 -0.13 -15.96
CA ASN A 443 11.96 -1.01 -16.60
C ASN A 443 11.05 -1.67 -15.54
N LYS A 444 9.97 -2.33 -15.99
CA LYS A 444 8.98 -2.93 -15.07
C LYS A 444 9.59 -3.95 -14.10
N THR A 445 10.53 -4.76 -14.56
CA THR A 445 11.19 -5.79 -13.74
C THR A 445 12.12 -5.16 -12.70
N GLN A 446 12.91 -4.16 -13.10
CA GLN A 446 13.77 -3.39 -12.20
C GLN A 446 12.96 -2.63 -11.15
N ALA A 447 11.83 -2.03 -11.54
CA ALA A 447 10.93 -1.35 -10.60
C ALA A 447 10.29 -2.32 -9.60
N THR A 448 9.91 -3.52 -10.03
CA THR A 448 9.45 -4.59 -9.13
C THR A 448 10.55 -5.00 -8.16
N LEU A 449 11.76 -5.27 -8.66
CA LEU A 449 12.91 -5.64 -7.81
C LEU A 449 13.22 -4.54 -6.79
N PHE A 450 13.24 -3.28 -7.21
CA PHE A 450 13.48 -2.13 -6.35
C PHE A 450 12.41 -1.99 -5.26
N THR A 451 11.13 -2.16 -5.62
CA THR A 451 10.02 -2.08 -4.67
C THR A 451 10.08 -3.21 -3.63
N PHE A 452 10.38 -4.44 -4.06
CA PHE A 452 10.58 -5.57 -3.15
C PHE A 452 11.80 -5.35 -2.25
N LEU A 453 12.93 -4.89 -2.80
CA LEU A 453 14.14 -4.60 -2.03
C LEU A 453 13.88 -3.55 -0.96
N PHE A 454 13.22 -2.44 -1.33
CA PHE A 454 12.83 -1.38 -0.40
C PHE A 454 11.95 -1.94 0.73
N SER A 455 10.93 -2.72 0.38
CA SER A 455 10.06 -3.37 1.37
C SER A 455 10.86 -4.29 2.30
N SER A 456 11.77 -5.11 1.76
CA SER A 456 12.59 -6.05 2.54
C SER A 456 13.50 -5.37 3.56
N VAL A 457 14.07 -4.22 3.21
CA VAL A 457 14.90 -3.43 4.14
C VAL A 457 14.06 -2.91 5.31
N ILE A 458 12.85 -2.41 5.04
CA ILE A 458 11.96 -1.91 6.11
C ILE A 458 11.51 -3.05 7.04
N HIS A 459 11.24 -4.25 6.50
CA HIS A 459 10.88 -5.40 7.34
C HIS A 459 12.05 -5.89 8.19
N GLU A 460 13.28 -5.88 7.66
CA GLU A 460 14.48 -6.18 8.46
C GLU A 460 14.71 -5.12 9.54
N LEU A 461 14.44 -3.84 9.25
CA LEU A 461 14.44 -2.78 10.26
C LEU A 461 13.41 -3.05 11.37
N THR A 462 12.23 -3.56 11.04
CA THR A 462 11.25 -4.02 12.04
C THR A 462 11.84 -5.09 12.95
N MET A 463 12.55 -6.08 12.39
CA MET A 463 13.19 -7.14 13.16
C MET A 463 14.33 -6.61 14.03
N TYR A 464 15.09 -5.63 13.53
CA TYR A 464 16.11 -4.94 14.31
C TYR A 464 15.50 -4.25 15.54
N VAL A 465 14.39 -3.52 15.39
CA VAL A 465 13.72 -2.86 16.53
C VAL A 465 13.15 -3.87 17.54
N LEU A 466 12.68 -5.03 17.08
CA LEU A 466 12.16 -6.10 17.94
C LEU A 466 13.24 -6.82 18.74
N PHE A 467 14.34 -7.19 18.09
CA PHE A 467 15.36 -8.08 18.67
C PHE A 467 16.65 -7.35 19.10
N GLY A 468 16.80 -6.07 18.75
CA GLY A 468 18.03 -5.29 18.94
C GLY A 468 19.22 -5.82 18.13
N LYS A 469 18.96 -6.58 17.07
CA LYS A 469 19.98 -7.27 16.28
C LYS A 469 19.62 -7.30 14.80
N PHE A 470 20.60 -6.98 13.96
CA PHE A 470 20.51 -7.10 12.52
C PHE A 470 21.02 -8.49 12.09
N ARG A 471 20.17 -9.33 11.49
CA ARG A 471 20.53 -10.71 11.07
C ARG A 471 20.31 -10.98 9.58
N GLY A 472 19.36 -10.29 8.96
CA GLY A 472 19.04 -10.41 7.54
C GLY A 472 18.08 -11.56 7.20
N TYR A 473 17.58 -12.35 8.16
CA TYR A 473 16.76 -13.51 7.83
C TYR A 473 15.48 -13.11 7.07
N ILE A 474 14.69 -12.17 7.61
CA ILE A 474 13.45 -11.76 6.93
C ILE A 474 13.75 -11.11 5.58
N PHE A 475 14.84 -10.35 5.48
CA PHE A 475 15.30 -9.76 4.23
C PHE A 475 15.52 -10.84 3.15
N PHE A 476 16.30 -11.87 3.45
CA PHE A 476 16.58 -12.93 2.48
C PHE A 476 15.33 -13.75 2.14
N PHE A 477 14.48 -14.07 3.13
CA PHE A 477 13.24 -14.80 2.88
C PHE A 477 12.26 -14.00 1.99
N GLN A 478 12.15 -12.68 2.19
CA GLN A 478 11.32 -11.84 1.33
C GLN A 478 11.89 -11.70 -0.08
N MET A 479 13.21 -11.53 -0.22
CA MET A 479 13.85 -11.50 -1.54
C MET A 479 13.71 -12.84 -2.29
N PHE A 480 13.70 -13.96 -1.56
CA PHE A 480 13.47 -15.29 -2.13
C PHE A 480 12.06 -15.50 -2.69
N GLN A 481 11.09 -14.64 -2.34
CA GLN A 481 9.76 -14.67 -2.96
C GLN A 481 9.81 -14.37 -4.46
N LEU A 482 10.76 -13.55 -4.94
CA LEU A 482 10.88 -13.21 -6.36
C LEU A 482 11.20 -14.44 -7.24
N PRO A 483 12.22 -15.27 -6.91
CA PRO A 483 12.40 -16.58 -7.54
C PRO A 483 11.15 -17.46 -7.52
N LEU A 484 10.44 -17.51 -6.38
CA LEU A 484 9.21 -18.30 -6.26
C LEU A 484 8.10 -17.80 -7.19
N ILE A 485 7.98 -16.48 -7.41
CA ILE A 485 7.06 -15.90 -8.40
C ILE A 485 7.41 -16.38 -9.81
N TYR A 486 8.70 -16.44 -10.16
CA TYR A 486 9.12 -16.92 -11.47
C TYR A 486 8.83 -18.42 -11.66
N ILE A 487 9.09 -19.23 -10.62
CA ILE A 487 8.76 -20.67 -10.62
C ILE A 487 7.24 -20.88 -10.77
N ALA A 488 6.43 -20.10 -10.07
CA ALA A 488 4.97 -20.18 -10.16
C ALA A 488 4.43 -19.81 -11.56
N LYS A 489 5.21 -19.09 -12.38
CA LYS A 489 4.87 -18.74 -13.77
C LYS A 489 5.22 -19.83 -14.78
N LEU A 490 5.96 -20.87 -14.38
CA LEU A 490 6.24 -22.03 -15.23
C LEU A 490 4.94 -22.76 -15.59
N SER A 491 4.88 -23.34 -16.80
CA SER A 491 3.68 -23.98 -17.36
C SER A 491 3.05 -25.01 -16.42
N PHE A 492 3.87 -25.79 -15.73
CA PHE A 492 3.44 -26.83 -14.79
C PHE A 492 2.55 -26.30 -13.65
N PHE A 493 2.89 -25.16 -13.05
CA PHE A 493 2.12 -24.55 -11.97
C PHE A 493 0.98 -23.69 -12.49
N LYS A 494 1.19 -23.01 -13.63
CA LYS A 494 0.22 -22.11 -14.25
C LYS A 494 -1.10 -22.81 -14.62
N GLU A 495 -1.02 -24.06 -15.06
CA GLU A 495 -2.19 -24.87 -15.43
C GLU A 495 -2.90 -25.50 -14.22
N ARG A 496 -2.22 -25.58 -13.06
CA ARG A 496 -2.69 -26.28 -11.85
C ARG A 496 -2.91 -25.29 -10.71
N LYS A 497 -4.02 -24.54 -10.78
CA LYS A 497 -4.37 -23.51 -9.78
C LYS A 497 -4.38 -24.02 -8.34
N LEU A 498 -4.91 -25.23 -8.11
CA LEU A 498 -4.93 -25.85 -6.78
C LEU A 498 -3.52 -26.08 -6.25
N LEU A 499 -2.60 -26.58 -7.09
CA LEU A 499 -1.22 -26.84 -6.67
C LEU A 499 -0.49 -25.55 -6.29
N GLY A 500 -0.69 -24.47 -7.06
CA GLY A 500 -0.10 -23.17 -6.71
C GLY A 500 -0.67 -22.61 -5.41
N ASN A 501 -1.96 -22.80 -5.13
CA ASN A 501 -2.55 -22.41 -3.85
C ASN A 501 -2.03 -23.26 -2.68
N ILE A 502 -1.86 -24.58 -2.86
CA ILE A 502 -1.22 -25.45 -1.85
C ILE A 502 0.21 -24.98 -1.55
N GLN A 503 1.00 -24.70 -2.59
CA GLN A 503 2.36 -24.18 -2.43
C GLN A 503 2.37 -22.84 -1.69
N PHE A 504 1.45 -21.94 -2.02
CA PHE A 504 1.27 -20.66 -1.33
C PHE A 504 0.99 -20.88 0.17
N TRP A 505 0.05 -21.75 0.51
CA TRP A 505 -0.28 -22.07 1.91
C TRP A 505 0.88 -22.72 2.67
N LEU A 506 1.60 -23.66 2.06
CA LEU A 506 2.82 -24.23 2.67
C LEU A 506 3.84 -23.13 2.97
N GLY A 507 3.96 -22.13 2.10
CA GLY A 507 4.81 -20.97 2.30
C GLY A 507 4.36 -20.06 3.45
N ILE A 508 3.06 -19.78 3.58
CA ILE A 508 2.50 -18.99 4.69
C ILE A 508 2.58 -19.74 6.02
N MET A 509 2.42 -21.06 6.02
CA MET A 509 2.56 -21.88 7.22
C MET A 509 4.00 -21.92 7.72
N LEU A 510 4.97 -22.14 6.81
CA LEU A 510 6.36 -22.32 7.19
C LEU A 510 7.11 -20.99 7.37
N GLY A 511 6.95 -20.04 6.45
CA GLY A 511 7.82 -18.87 6.32
C GLY A 511 7.88 -17.98 7.57
N PRO A 512 6.75 -17.39 8.02
CA PRO A 512 6.70 -16.55 9.21
C PRO A 512 7.19 -17.26 10.49
N ALA A 513 6.76 -18.50 10.70
CA ALA A 513 7.16 -19.31 11.86
C ALA A 513 8.66 -19.64 11.84
N LEU A 514 9.21 -19.96 10.66
CA LEU A 514 10.64 -20.20 10.47
C LEU A 514 11.45 -18.94 10.74
N VAL A 515 11.05 -17.79 10.20
CA VAL A 515 11.76 -16.52 10.46
C VAL A 515 11.77 -16.20 11.95
N ALA A 516 10.61 -16.26 12.61
CA ALA A 516 10.52 -15.95 14.04
C ALA A 516 11.37 -16.91 14.89
N SER A 517 11.29 -18.22 14.65
CA SER A 517 12.07 -19.23 15.37
C SER A 517 13.58 -19.12 15.12
N LEU A 518 14.00 -18.77 13.90
CA LEU A 518 15.40 -18.48 13.59
C LEU A 518 15.90 -17.31 14.43
N TYR A 519 15.16 -16.19 14.47
CA TYR A 519 15.52 -15.02 15.29
C TYR A 519 15.61 -15.33 16.80
N LEU A 520 14.81 -16.28 17.30
CA LEU A 520 14.88 -16.72 18.69
C LEU A 520 16.08 -17.64 18.97
N THR A 521 16.45 -18.47 18.01
CA THR A 521 17.42 -19.57 18.21
C THR A 521 18.87 -19.20 17.83
N PHE A 522 19.07 -18.63 16.64
CA PHE A 522 20.37 -18.31 16.05
C PHE A 522 20.47 -16.79 15.88
#